data_AF-S8CFW5-F1
#
_entry.id   AF-S8CFW5-F1
#
_cell.length_a   1.000
_cell.length_b   1.000
_cell.length_c   1.000
_cell.angle_alpha   90.00
_cell.angle_beta   90.00
_cell.angle_gamma   90.00
#
_symmetry.space_group_name_H-M   'P 1'
#
loop_
_entity.id
_entity.type
_entity.pdbx_description
1 polymer ?
#
loop_
_entity_poly.entity_id
_entity_poly.type
_entity_poly.pdbx_seq_one_letter_code
_entity_poly.pdbx_strand_id
1 'polypeptide(L)'
;MAAISPVQGFGAAALRSVLQRVKQAAERSGRSSDAVRVVAVSKTKPVSLLRQVYDAGHRCFGENYVQELVEKAPQLPEDIEWHFIGHLQSNKVKTLLS
;
A
#
# COMPACT_ATOMS: atom_id res chain seq x y z
N MET A 1 -8.26 -18.72 24.49
CA MET A 1 -8.97 -17.50 24.05
C MET A 1 -8.73 -17.36 22.56
N ALA A 2 -9.57 -18.00 21.74
CA ALA A 2 -9.39 -18.10 20.30
C ALA A 2 -10.20 -17.03 19.57
N ALA A 3 -9.69 -16.65 18.40
CA ALA A 3 -10.33 -15.91 17.30
C ALA A 3 -10.30 -14.38 17.36
N ILE A 4 -9.45 -13.79 16.51
CA ILE A 4 -9.89 -13.01 15.34
C ILE A 4 -8.93 -13.33 14.17
N SER A 5 -9.35 -14.18 13.22
CA SER A 5 -8.67 -14.28 11.92
C SER A 5 -9.59 -13.70 10.86
N PRO A 6 -9.34 -12.48 10.34
CA PRO A 6 -10.08 -11.96 9.21
C PRO A 6 -9.14 -11.85 8.00
N VAL A 7 -8.68 -12.99 7.46
CA VAL A 7 -7.95 -13.02 6.17
C VAL A 7 -8.90 -12.74 4.97
N GLN A 8 -10.17 -12.39 5.22
CA GLN A 8 -11.21 -12.22 4.21
C GLN A 8 -11.76 -10.79 4.09
N GLY A 9 -10.96 -9.75 4.36
CA GLY A 9 -11.31 -8.39 3.94
C GLY A 9 -11.26 -8.25 2.42
N PHE A 10 -12.16 -7.43 1.83
CA PHE A 10 -12.15 -7.14 0.39
C PHE A 10 -10.78 -6.63 -0.09
N GLY A 11 -10.10 -5.81 0.73
CA GLY A 11 -8.75 -5.32 0.43
C GLY A 11 -7.72 -6.44 0.30
N ALA A 12 -7.75 -7.43 1.21
CA ALA A 12 -6.86 -8.58 1.16
C ALA A 12 -7.11 -9.47 -0.06
N ALA A 13 -8.39 -9.68 -0.42
CA ALA A 13 -8.75 -10.44 -1.61
C ALA A 13 -8.30 -9.74 -2.91
N ALA A 14 -8.51 -8.43 -3.01
CA ALA A 14 -8.05 -7.63 -4.14
C ALA A 14 -6.52 -7.65 -4.27
N LEU A 15 -5.79 -7.49 -3.16
CA LEU A 15 -4.33 -7.59 -3.12
C LEU A 15 -3.85 -8.94 -3.68
N ARG A 16 -4.40 -10.05 -3.17
CA ARG A 16 -4.03 -11.41 -3.64
C ARG A 16 -4.25 -11.57 -5.15
N SER A 17 -5.37 -11.07 -5.68
CA SER A 17 -5.65 -11.09 -7.11
C SER A 17 -4.63 -10.30 -7.93
N VAL A 18 -4.23 -9.11 -7.46
CA VAL A 18 -3.18 -8.29 -8.10
C VAL A 18 -1.84 -9.01 -8.08
N LEU A 19 -1.41 -9.54 -6.92
CA LEU A 19 -0.13 -10.22 -6.78
C LEU A 19 -0.04 -11.47 -7.68
N GLN A 20 -1.12 -12.22 -7.83
CA GLN A 20 -1.18 -13.35 -8.77
C GLN A 20 -1.01 -12.90 -10.23
N ARG A 21 -1.65 -11.80 -10.63
CA ARG A 21 -1.47 -11.25 -11.99
C ARG A 21 -0.05 -10.76 -12.24
N VAL A 22 0.58 -10.14 -11.25
CA VAL A 22 1.97 -9.70 -11.34
C VAL A 22 2.90 -10.90 -11.49
N LYS A 23 2.71 -11.95 -10.68
CA LYS A 23 3.47 -13.19 -10.80
C LYS A 23 3.38 -13.79 -12.21
N GLN A 24 2.17 -13.95 -12.73
CA GLN A 24 1.95 -14.48 -14.08
C GLN A 24 2.59 -13.60 -15.17
N ALA A 25 2.53 -12.27 -15.04
CA ALA A 25 3.13 -11.36 -15.99
C ALA A 25 4.68 -11.41 -15.96
N ALA A 26 5.27 -11.53 -14.76
CA ALA A 26 6.70 -11.68 -14.58
C ALA A 26 7.21 -13.00 -15.20
N GLU A 27 6.52 -14.12 -14.92
CA GLU A 27 6.82 -15.44 -15.50
C GLU A 27 6.78 -15.43 -17.03
N ARG A 28 5.73 -14.84 -17.63
CA ARG A 28 5.60 -14.69 -19.09
C ARG A 28 6.71 -13.84 -19.72
N SER A 29 7.31 -12.96 -18.93
CA SER A 29 8.38 -12.06 -19.36
C SER A 29 9.78 -12.61 -19.05
N GLY A 30 9.89 -13.84 -18.52
CA GLY A 30 11.17 -14.42 -18.10
C GLY A 30 11.83 -13.71 -16.92
N ARG A 31 11.05 -13.01 -16.08
CA ARG A 31 11.53 -12.26 -14.91
C ARG A 31 11.01 -12.90 -13.62
N SER A 32 11.76 -12.74 -12.52
CA SER A 32 11.23 -13.06 -11.19
C SER A 32 10.13 -12.08 -10.80
N SER A 33 9.07 -12.56 -10.13
CA SER A 33 8.03 -11.71 -9.56
C SER A 33 8.56 -10.71 -8.54
N ASP A 34 9.63 -11.08 -7.83
CA ASP A 34 10.24 -10.23 -6.79
C ASP A 34 10.97 -9.02 -7.38
N ALA A 35 11.26 -9.05 -8.68
CA ALA A 35 11.79 -7.90 -9.42
C ALA A 35 10.71 -6.83 -9.72
N VAL A 36 9.45 -7.08 -9.35
CA VAL A 36 8.32 -6.16 -9.56
C VAL A 36 7.77 -5.71 -8.21
N ARG A 37 7.95 -4.42 -7.89
CA ARG A 37 7.33 -3.83 -6.71
C ARG A 37 5.89 -3.44 -7.01
N VAL A 38 4.96 -3.97 -6.22
CA VAL A 38 3.56 -3.52 -6.22
C VAL A 38 3.40 -2.43 -5.20
N VAL A 39 2.90 -1.26 -5.62
CA VAL A 39 2.58 -0.13 -4.74
C VAL A 39 1.05 0.02 -4.71
N ALA A 40 0.44 -0.21 -3.56
CA ALA A 40 -1.00 -0.07 -3.39
C ALA A 40 -1.40 1.41 -3.26
N VAL A 41 -1.98 1.97 -4.31
CA VAL A 41 -2.41 3.38 -4.31
C VAL A 41 -3.67 3.55 -3.45
N SER A 42 -3.54 4.34 -2.38
CA SER A 42 -4.52 4.46 -1.29
C SER A 42 -5.21 5.82 -1.18
N LYS A 43 -4.97 6.73 -2.14
CA LYS A 43 -5.68 8.01 -2.23
C LYS A 43 -7.19 7.80 -2.14
N THR A 44 -7.87 8.65 -1.36
CA THR A 44 -9.32 8.60 -1.11
C THR A 44 -9.84 7.32 -0.44
N LYS A 45 -8.96 6.43 0.05
CA LYS A 45 -9.33 5.23 0.80
C LYS A 45 -9.19 5.43 2.31
N PRO A 46 -10.12 4.89 3.11
CA PRO A 46 -10.06 5.02 4.57
C PRO A 46 -8.93 4.16 5.16
N VAL A 47 -8.37 4.58 6.28
CA VAL A 47 -7.30 3.87 7.02
C VAL A 47 -7.65 2.41 7.29
N SER A 48 -8.92 2.10 7.56
CA SER A 48 -9.39 0.73 7.78
C SER A 48 -9.14 -0.20 6.58
N LEU A 49 -9.24 0.30 5.35
CA LEU A 49 -8.94 -0.49 4.16
C LEU A 49 -7.42 -0.68 3.99
N LEU A 50 -6.62 0.35 4.26
CA LEU A 50 -5.15 0.23 4.25
C LEU A 50 -4.70 -0.80 5.29
N ARG A 51 -5.31 -0.78 6.48
CA ARG A 51 -5.05 -1.74 7.56
C ARG A 51 -5.33 -3.18 7.11
N GLN A 52 -6.44 -3.44 6.41
CA GLN A 52 -6.72 -4.78 5.85
C GLN A 52 -5.64 -5.26 4.87
N VAL A 53 -5.13 -4.35 4.03
CA VAL A 53 -4.07 -4.66 3.05
C VAL A 53 -2.72 -4.86 3.76
N TYR A 54 -2.46 -4.06 4.80
CA TYR A 54 -1.28 -4.18 5.64
C TYR A 54 -1.25 -5.50 6.42
N ASP A 55 -2.38 -5.86 7.05
CA ASP A 55 -2.51 -7.11 7.82
C ASP A 55 -2.45 -8.34 6.91
N ALA A 56 -2.69 -8.17 5.60
CA ALA A 56 -2.44 -9.19 4.58
C ALA A 56 -0.96 -9.31 4.16
N GLY A 57 -0.05 -8.59 4.82
CA GLY A 57 1.40 -8.64 4.63
C GLY A 57 1.97 -7.60 3.66
N HIS A 58 1.15 -6.70 3.10
CA HIS A 58 1.65 -5.66 2.21
C HIS A 58 2.29 -4.51 3.00
N ARG A 59 3.30 -3.85 2.40
CA ARG A 59 4.01 -2.73 3.03
C ARG A 59 4.12 -1.48 2.16
N CYS A 60 4.07 -1.60 0.83
CA CYS A 60 4.25 -0.46 -0.06
C CYS A 60 2.92 0.23 -0.39
N PHE A 61 2.73 1.46 0.08
CA PHE A 61 1.50 2.23 -0.15
C PHE A 61 1.79 3.53 -0.89
N GLY A 62 0.88 3.94 -1.77
CA GLY A 62 1.03 5.12 -2.62
C GLY A 62 0.01 6.20 -2.31
N GLU A 63 0.45 7.43 -2.07
CA GLU A 63 -0.43 8.59 -1.84
C GLU A 63 -0.18 9.71 -2.85
N ASN A 64 -1.26 10.41 -3.21
CA ASN A 64 -1.22 11.53 -4.14
C ASN A 64 -1.25 12.90 -3.46
N TYR A 65 -1.80 12.97 -2.25
CA TYR A 65 -2.01 14.22 -1.52
C TYR A 65 -1.21 14.19 -0.22
N VAL A 66 -0.40 15.23 0.00
CA VAL A 66 0.47 15.30 1.18
C VAL A 66 -0.36 15.31 2.47
N GLN A 67 -1.50 15.99 2.47
CA GLN A 67 -2.41 16.01 3.62
C GLN A 67 -2.92 14.61 3.95
N GLU A 68 -3.39 13.83 2.97
CA GLU A 68 -3.85 12.46 3.23
C GLU A 68 -2.72 11.58 3.77
N LEU A 69 -1.49 11.71 3.25
CA LEU A 69 -0.34 10.94 3.75
C LEU A 69 -0.04 11.30 5.21
N VAL A 70 0.04 12.59 5.54
CA VAL A 70 0.31 13.07 6.91
C VAL A 70 -0.79 12.68 7.89
N GLU A 71 -2.04 12.64 7.44
CA GLU A 71 -3.17 12.21 8.27
C GLU A 71 -3.15 10.69 8.50
N LYS A 72 -2.83 9.88 7.47
CA LYS A 72 -2.88 8.41 7.54
C LYS A 72 -1.65 7.78 8.17
N ALA A 73 -0.45 8.30 7.89
CA ALA A 73 0.81 7.68 8.29
C ALA A 73 0.90 7.44 9.82
N PRO A 74 0.54 8.38 10.71
CA PRO A 74 0.57 8.16 12.15
C PRO A 74 -0.46 7.15 12.67
N GLN A 75 -1.48 6.81 11.87
CA GLN A 75 -2.55 5.86 12.24
C GLN A 75 -2.23 4.43 11.81
N LEU A 76 -1.13 4.22 11.10
CA LEU A 76 -0.72 2.93 10.56
C LEU A 76 0.67 2.55 11.11
N PRO A 77 1.04 1.26 11.03
CA PRO A 77 2.35 0.81 11.50
C PRO A 77 3.53 1.50 10.80
N GLU A 78 4.59 1.73 11.54
CA GLU A 78 5.77 2.50 11.11
C GLU A 78 6.61 1.80 10.03
N ASP A 79 6.45 0.48 9.84
CA ASP A 79 7.14 -0.31 8.80
C ASP A 79 6.47 -0.22 7.42
N ILE A 80 5.45 0.62 7.26
CA ILE A 80 4.92 0.96 5.93
C ILE A 80 5.93 1.76 5.12
N GLU A 81 6.13 1.33 3.88
CA GLU A 81 6.87 2.06 2.86
C GLU A 81 5.91 3.01 2.13
N TRP A 82 5.90 4.28 2.53
CA TRP A 82 5.12 5.31 1.86
C TRP A 82 5.80 5.80 0.58
N HIS A 83 5.07 5.79 -0.52
CA HIS A 83 5.45 6.33 -1.81
C HIS A 83 4.56 7.52 -2.15
N PHE A 84 5.12 8.74 -2.16
CA PHE A 84 4.39 9.88 -2.70
C PHE A 84 4.48 9.86 -4.24
N ILE A 85 3.34 9.71 -4.90
CA ILE A 85 3.23 9.59 -6.37
C ILE A 85 2.38 10.73 -7.00
N GLY A 86 2.04 11.73 -6.20
CA GLY A 86 1.31 12.92 -6.64
C GLY A 86 2.21 14.02 -7.19
N HIS A 87 1.58 15.09 -7.65
CA HIS A 87 2.31 16.32 -7.99
C HIS A 87 2.78 17.01 -6.70
N LEU A 88 4.10 17.13 -6.51
CA LEU A 88 4.68 17.74 -5.32
C LEU A 88 4.87 19.25 -5.52
N GLN A 89 4.11 20.04 -4.78
CA GLN A 89 4.32 21.49 -4.71
C GLN A 89 5.50 21.81 -3.77
N SER A 90 6.34 22.78 -4.14
CA SER A 90 7.57 23.12 -3.39
C SER A 90 7.32 23.43 -1.91
N ASN A 91 6.20 24.08 -1.58
CA ASN A 91 5.82 24.43 -0.22
C ASN A 91 5.37 23.22 0.64
N LYS A 92 5.20 22.04 0.05
CA LYS A 92 4.82 20.80 0.75
C LYS A 92 5.98 19.82 0.94
N VAL A 93 7.15 20.10 0.36
CA VAL A 93 8.35 19.25 0.47
C VAL A 93 8.76 19.08 1.94
N LYS A 94 8.82 20.17 2.71
CA LYS A 94 9.23 20.12 4.12
C LYS A 94 8.34 19.17 4.92
N THR A 95 7.04 19.19 4.68
CA THR A 95 6.05 18.36 5.37
C THR A 95 6.23 16.86 5.10
N LEU A 96 6.76 16.46 3.94
CA LEU A 96 7.03 15.05 3.63
C LEU A 96 8.36 14.54 4.20
N LEU A 97 9.31 15.44 4.48
CA LEU A 97 10.65 15.10 4.94
C LEU A 97 10.83 15.23 6.47
N SER A 98 9.91 15.95 7.12
CA SER A 98 9.91 16.18 8.57
C SER A 98 9.16 15.10 9.32
#